data_AF-A0A955GFE8-F1
#
_entry.id   AF-A0A955GFE8-F1
#
_cell.length_a   1.000
_cell.length_b   1.000
_cell.length_c   1.000
_cell.angle_alpha   90.00
_cell.angle_beta   90.00
_cell.angle_gamma   90.00
#
_symmetry.space_group_name_H-M   'P 1'
#
loop_
_entity.id
_entity.type
_entity.pdbx_description
1 polymer ?
#
loop_
_entity_poly.entity_id
_entity_poly.type
_entity_poly.pdbx_seq_one_letter_code
_entity_poly.pdbx_strand_id
1 'polypeptide(L)'
;MASNRHLGRIVALQTLYELDFRLQVQEKNLDIDAVIKRNINRYSEVMQDKDFVEHLIRGVLETTDKLDDFIQPLAPDWPLSQIARIDRVILRIGVWELQNSSEVPVKVVINEAVELAKGFGADNSSKFVNGVLGSAAKQLGKVKETKTKGPKQKDNKLSDTNSDGETA
;
A
#
# COMPACT_ATOMS: atom_id res chain seq x y z
N MET A 1 13.35 7.93 15.71
CA MET A 1 12.77 6.57 15.58
C MET A 1 11.89 6.44 14.33
N ALA A 2 10.89 7.30 14.10
CA ALA A 2 10.04 7.23 12.90
C ALA A 2 10.80 7.37 11.56
N SER A 3 11.75 8.32 11.45
CA SER A 3 12.49 8.54 10.19
C SER A 3 13.43 7.41 9.78
N ASN A 4 13.93 6.62 10.74
CA ASN A 4 14.83 5.50 10.45
C ASN A 4 14.07 4.31 9.87
N ARG A 5 12.89 3.98 10.42
CA ARG A 5 12.02 2.94 9.83
C ARG A 5 11.45 3.37 8.48
N HIS A 6 11.20 4.66 8.26
CA HIS A 6 10.82 5.18 6.94
C HIS A 6 11.92 4.92 5.89
N LEU A 7 13.18 5.28 6.18
CA LEU A 7 14.31 4.96 5.31
C LEU A 7 14.43 3.44 5.09
N GLY A 8 14.24 2.65 6.15
CA GLY A 8 14.24 1.19 6.04
C GLY A 8 13.21 0.66 5.04
N ARG A 9 11.99 1.21 5.05
CA ARG A 9 10.94 0.86 4.08
C ARG A 9 11.27 1.30 2.65
N ILE A 10 11.93 2.44 2.47
CA ILE A 10 12.42 2.86 1.14
C ILE A 10 13.42 1.83 0.60
N VAL A 11 14.38 1.40 1.43
CA VAL A 11 15.39 0.40 1.01
C VAL A 11 14.73 -0.96 0.75
N ALA A 12 13.75 -1.35 1.56
CA ALA A 12 12.96 -2.56 1.32
C ALA A 12 12.21 -2.48 -0.03
N LEU A 13 11.52 -1.37 -0.30
CA LEU A 13 10.83 -1.13 -1.56
C LEU A 13 11.76 -1.24 -2.77
N GLN A 14 12.90 -0.56 -2.74
CA GLN A 14 13.89 -0.60 -3.83
C GLN A 14 14.42 -2.02 -4.07
N THR A 15 14.71 -2.74 -2.98
CA THR A 15 15.25 -4.11 -3.04
C THR A 15 14.20 -5.09 -3.57
N LEU A 16 12.97 -5.01 -3.08
CA LEU A 16 11.87 -5.85 -3.53
C LEU A 16 11.48 -5.54 -4.98
N TYR A 17 11.52 -4.28 -5.41
CA TYR A 17 11.29 -3.91 -6.80
C TYR A 17 12.35 -4.53 -7.73
N GLU A 18 13.63 -4.45 -7.37
CA GLU A 18 14.72 -5.07 -8.12
C GLU A 18 14.53 -6.59 -8.20
N LEU A 19 14.27 -7.25 -7.07
CA LEU A 19 14.10 -8.70 -7.02
C LEU A 19 12.86 -9.16 -7.80
N ASP A 20 11.74 -8.45 -7.67
CA ASP A 20 10.52 -8.75 -8.42
C ASP A 20 10.77 -8.67 -9.94
N PHE A 21 11.56 -7.69 -10.40
CA PHE A 21 11.96 -7.57 -11.80
C PHE A 21 12.85 -8.74 -12.24
N ARG A 22 13.93 -9.01 -11.49
CA ARG A 22 14.92 -10.04 -11.85
C ARG A 22 14.33 -11.45 -11.81
N LEU A 23 13.44 -11.73 -10.86
CA LEU A 23 12.70 -12.99 -10.77
C LEU A 23 11.72 -13.14 -11.94
N GLN A 24 11.00 -12.07 -12.31
CA GLN A 24 10.06 -12.13 -13.44
C GLN A 24 10.76 -12.43 -14.77
N VAL A 25 11.96 -11.88 -15.01
CA VAL A 25 12.74 -12.17 -16.23
C VAL A 25 13.53 -13.47 -16.13
N GLN A 26 13.33 -14.25 -15.05
CA GLN A 26 13.96 -15.56 -14.82
C GLN A 26 15.48 -15.50 -14.94
N GLU A 27 16.10 -14.50 -14.33
CA GLU A 27 17.54 -14.34 -14.38
C GLU A 27 18.27 -15.56 -13.83
N LYS A 28 19.21 -16.10 -14.62
CA LYS A 28 20.03 -17.25 -14.22
C LYS A 28 21.07 -16.80 -13.19
N ASN A 29 21.22 -17.57 -12.13
CA ASN A 29 22.19 -17.34 -11.04
C ASN A 29 21.92 -16.07 -10.22
N LEU A 30 20.65 -15.69 -10.04
CA LEU A 30 20.29 -14.60 -9.12
C LEU A 30 20.67 -14.97 -7.68
N ASP A 31 21.65 -14.25 -7.12
CA ASP A 31 21.99 -14.30 -5.70
C ASP A 31 21.16 -13.25 -4.94
N ILE A 32 20.06 -13.71 -4.34
CA ILE A 32 19.13 -12.87 -3.57
C ILE A 32 19.84 -12.25 -2.35
N ASP A 33 20.67 -13.03 -1.65
CA ASP A 33 21.35 -12.57 -0.45
C ASP A 33 22.38 -11.48 -0.77
N ALA A 34 23.10 -11.62 -1.89
CA ALA A 34 24.01 -10.58 -2.36
C ALA A 34 23.27 -9.28 -2.69
N VAL A 35 22.08 -9.34 -3.31
CA VAL A 35 21.26 -8.16 -3.61
C VAL A 35 20.81 -7.46 -2.33
N ILE A 36 20.25 -8.22 -1.38
CA ILE A 36 19.80 -7.69 -0.08
C ILE A 36 20.96 -7.01 0.65
N LYS A 37 22.09 -7.72 0.81
CA LYS A 37 23.28 -7.19 1.49
C LYS A 37 23.81 -5.95 0.80
N ARG A 38 23.93 -5.95 -0.54
CA ARG A 38 24.41 -4.80 -1.32
C ARG A 38 23.52 -3.58 -1.10
N ASN A 39 22.20 -3.74 -1.15
CA ASN A 39 21.27 -2.62 -1.03
C ASN A 39 21.20 -2.08 0.41
N ILE A 40 21.22 -2.93 1.44
CA ILE A 40 21.31 -2.49 2.84
C ILE A 40 22.64 -1.78 3.11
N ASN A 41 23.76 -2.34 2.64
CA ASN A 41 25.10 -1.79 2.90
C ASN A 41 25.30 -0.39 2.31
N ARG A 42 24.64 -0.07 1.19
CA ARG A 42 24.67 1.27 0.59
C ARG A 42 24.20 2.37 1.55
N TYR A 43 23.35 2.04 2.51
CA TYR A 43 22.81 2.99 3.49
C TYR A 43 23.31 2.71 4.91
N SER A 44 24.33 1.89 5.07
CA SER A 44 24.77 1.35 6.37
C SER A 44 25.21 2.40 7.40
N GLU A 45 25.66 3.58 6.96
CA GLU A 45 26.08 4.67 7.84
C GLU A 45 24.90 5.46 8.43
N VAL A 46 23.77 5.49 7.73
CA VAL A 46 22.58 6.26 8.10
C VAL A 46 21.43 5.39 8.61
N MET A 47 21.41 4.12 8.21
CA MET A 47 20.41 3.13 8.60
C MET A 47 20.82 2.44 9.89
N GLN A 48 20.02 2.62 10.94
CA GLN A 48 20.35 2.05 12.26
C GLN A 48 19.73 0.66 12.48
N ASP A 49 18.61 0.36 11.82
CA ASP A 49 17.84 -0.88 12.06
C ASP A 49 17.86 -1.76 10.81
N LYS A 50 19.01 -2.40 10.56
CA LYS A 50 19.22 -3.27 9.39
C LYS A 50 18.42 -4.56 9.49
N ASP A 51 18.26 -5.07 10.71
CA ASP A 51 17.52 -6.29 10.99
C ASP A 51 16.05 -6.13 10.63
N PHE A 52 15.42 -4.99 10.96
CA PHE A 52 14.07 -4.67 10.49
C PHE A 52 13.95 -4.71 8.97
N VAL A 53 14.91 -4.12 8.25
CA VAL A 53 14.87 -4.03 6.78
C VAL A 53 15.03 -5.41 6.15
N GLU A 54 16.00 -6.19 6.61
CA GLU A 54 16.20 -7.55 6.13
C GLU A 54 14.99 -8.44 6.45
N HIS A 55 14.44 -8.35 7.66
CA HIS A 55 13.25 -9.10 8.06
C HIS A 55 12.04 -8.76 7.19
N LEU A 56 11.80 -7.47 6.92
CA LEU A 56 10.73 -7.01 6.05
C LEU A 56 10.90 -7.55 4.61
N ILE A 57 12.12 -7.44 4.05
CA ILE A 57 12.39 -7.92 2.68
C ILE A 57 12.17 -9.43 2.59
N ARG A 58 12.75 -10.21 3.49
CA ARG A 58 12.63 -11.67 3.49
C ARG A 58 11.19 -12.12 3.70
N GLY A 59 10.51 -11.52 4.67
CA GLY A 59 9.11 -11.83 4.95
C GLY A 59 8.21 -11.61 3.74
N VAL A 60 8.39 -10.52 3.00
CA VAL A 60 7.63 -10.26 1.77
C VAL A 60 7.99 -11.27 0.67
N LEU A 61 9.28 -11.57 0.45
CA LEU A 61 9.71 -12.55 -0.56
C LEU A 61 9.15 -13.95 -0.30
N GLU A 62 9.24 -14.42 0.95
CA GLU A 62 8.79 -15.76 1.35
C GLU A 62 7.27 -15.93 1.29
N THR A 63 6.51 -14.83 1.31
CA THR A 63 5.04 -14.86 1.32
C THR A 63 4.41 -14.19 0.12
N THR A 64 5.17 -13.91 -0.95
CA THR A 64 4.70 -13.15 -2.11
C THR A 64 3.39 -13.70 -2.70
N ASP A 65 3.30 -15.00 -2.95
CA ASP A 65 2.08 -15.62 -3.52
C ASP A 65 0.88 -15.46 -2.59
N LYS A 66 1.08 -15.64 -1.28
CA LYS A 66 0.02 -15.47 -0.26
C LYS A 66 -0.43 -14.02 -0.14
N LEU A 67 0.50 -13.07 -0.26
CA LEU A 67 0.20 -11.65 -0.26
C LEU A 67 -0.61 -11.29 -1.50
N ASP A 68 -0.22 -11.79 -2.67
CA ASP A 68 -0.93 -11.56 -3.92
C ASP A 68 -2.36 -12.13 -3.88
N ASP A 69 -2.53 -13.37 -3.41
CA ASP A 69 -3.86 -13.99 -3.23
C ASP A 69 -4.75 -13.18 -2.28
N PHE A 70 -4.15 -12.59 -1.24
CA PHE A 70 -4.86 -11.73 -0.30
C PHE A 70 -5.22 -10.36 -0.89
N ILE A 71 -4.32 -9.77 -1.71
CA ILE A 71 -4.52 -8.44 -2.30
C ILE A 71 -5.49 -8.48 -3.48
N GLN A 72 -5.47 -9.52 -4.30
CA GLN A 72 -6.28 -9.62 -5.52
C GLN A 72 -7.78 -9.31 -5.33
N PRO A 73 -8.49 -9.85 -4.32
CA PRO A 73 -9.91 -9.51 -4.10
C PRO A 73 -10.14 -8.07 -3.60
N LEU A 74 -9.10 -7.41 -3.07
CA LEU A 74 -9.15 -6.03 -2.56
C LEU A 74 -8.92 -4.98 -3.64
N ALA A 75 -8.41 -5.39 -4.80
CA ALA A 75 -8.23 -4.57 -6.00
C ALA A 75 -8.97 -5.20 -7.20
N PRO A 76 -10.32 -5.28 -7.16
CA PRO A 76 -11.10 -6.11 -8.07
C PRO A 76 -11.10 -5.61 -9.53
N ASP A 77 -10.87 -4.30 -9.74
CA ASP A 77 -10.94 -3.70 -11.07
C ASP A 77 -9.77 -4.13 -11.97
N TRP A 78 -8.67 -4.66 -11.41
CA TRP A 78 -7.47 -5.00 -12.17
C TRP A 78 -6.80 -6.29 -11.66
N PRO A 79 -6.41 -7.21 -12.56
CA PRO A 79 -5.47 -8.27 -12.21
C PRO A 79 -4.18 -7.68 -11.63
N LEU A 80 -3.57 -8.32 -10.63
CA LEU A 80 -2.31 -7.87 -10.03
C LEU A 80 -1.16 -7.70 -11.03
N SER A 81 -1.19 -8.44 -12.14
CA SER A 81 -0.23 -8.30 -13.23
C SER A 81 -0.34 -6.96 -13.98
N GLN A 82 -1.50 -6.31 -13.95
CA GLN A 82 -1.77 -5.01 -14.58
C GLN A 82 -1.51 -3.83 -13.65
N ILE A 83 -1.43 -4.08 -12.33
CA ILE A 83 -1.00 -3.07 -11.37
C ILE A 83 0.49 -2.77 -11.58
N ALA A 84 0.83 -1.49 -11.55
CA ALA A 84 2.21 -1.04 -11.67
C ALA A 84 3.09 -1.76 -10.64
N ARG A 85 4.29 -2.23 -11.06
CA ARG A 85 5.18 -3.01 -10.19
C ARG A 85 5.44 -2.31 -8.85
N ILE A 86 5.65 -0.99 -8.89
CA ILE A 86 5.90 -0.20 -7.70
C ILE A 86 4.73 -0.25 -6.71
N ASP A 87 3.50 -0.07 -7.20
CA ASP A 87 2.29 -0.12 -6.37
C ASP A 87 2.06 -1.53 -5.81
N ARG A 88 2.26 -2.57 -6.63
CA ARG A 88 2.16 -3.96 -6.17
C ARG A 88 3.14 -4.26 -5.06
N VAL A 89 4.39 -3.82 -5.17
CA VAL A 89 5.41 -4.01 -4.11
C VAL A 89 5.04 -3.23 -2.84
N ILE A 90 4.55 -2.00 -2.97
CA ILE A 90 4.09 -1.20 -1.82
C ILE A 90 2.92 -1.88 -1.11
N LEU A 91 1.95 -2.43 -1.86
CA LEU A 91 0.83 -3.18 -1.29
C LEU A 91 1.31 -4.43 -0.55
N ARG A 92 2.25 -5.19 -1.12
CA ARG A 92 2.84 -6.37 -0.48
C ARG A 92 3.52 -6.00 0.84
N ILE A 93 4.33 -4.94 0.86
CA ILE A 93 4.97 -4.41 2.08
C ILE A 93 3.89 -4.06 3.13
N GLY A 94 2.90 -3.25 2.74
CA GLY A 94 1.86 -2.79 3.65
C GLY A 94 1.02 -3.93 4.23
N VAL A 95 0.59 -4.88 3.40
CA VAL A 95 -0.17 -6.05 3.86
C VAL A 95 0.68 -6.94 4.77
N TRP A 96 1.93 -7.20 4.41
CA TRP A 96 2.82 -8.00 5.23
C TRP A 96 3.01 -7.38 6.62
N GLU A 97 3.24 -6.06 6.70
CA GLU A 97 3.35 -5.37 7.99
C GLU A 97 2.02 -5.39 8.77
N LEU A 98 0.86 -5.24 8.12
CA LEU A 98 -0.44 -5.35 8.80
C LEU A 98 -0.68 -6.74 9.41
N GLN A 99 -0.17 -7.79 8.76
CA GLN A 99 -0.29 -9.18 9.22
C GLN A 99 0.70 -9.50 10.34
N ASN A 100 1.94 -9.02 10.26
CA ASN A 100 3.05 -9.51 11.08
C ASN A 100 3.56 -8.50 12.14
N SER A 101 3.37 -7.20 11.95
CA SER A 101 3.92 -6.17 12.82
C SER A 101 2.92 -5.68 13.87
N SER A 102 2.67 -6.48 14.92
CA SER A 102 1.71 -6.12 15.99
C SER A 102 2.09 -4.88 16.80
N GLU A 103 3.37 -4.53 16.81
CA GLU A 103 3.94 -3.36 17.49
C GLU A 103 3.72 -2.03 16.76
N VAL A 104 3.46 -2.07 15.44
CA VAL A 104 3.29 -0.86 14.63
C VAL A 104 1.80 -0.55 14.51
N PRO A 105 1.34 0.65 14.91
CA PRO A 105 -0.07 1.00 14.77
C PRO A 105 -0.51 0.94 13.30
N VAL A 106 -1.68 0.35 13.04
CA VAL A 106 -2.26 0.16 11.70
C VAL A 106 -2.25 1.44 10.86
N LYS A 107 -2.61 2.57 11.49
CA LYS A 107 -2.61 3.89 10.83
C LYS A 107 -1.21 4.30 10.37
N VAL A 108 -0.16 3.95 11.13
CA VAL A 108 1.23 4.23 10.76
C VAL A 108 1.62 3.38 9.55
N VAL A 109 1.32 2.08 9.55
CA VAL A 109 1.61 1.20 8.39
C VAL A 109 0.96 1.74 7.11
N ILE A 110 -0.32 2.09 7.17
CA ILE A 110 -1.04 2.65 6.01
C ILE A 110 -0.43 3.98 5.57
N ASN A 111 -0.16 4.89 6.51
CA ASN A 111 0.44 6.19 6.19
C ASN A 111 1.81 6.02 5.52
N GLU A 112 2.67 5.14 6.04
CA GLU A 112 4.00 4.89 5.47
C GLU A 112 3.91 4.35 4.04
N ALA A 113 3.01 3.40 3.77
CA ALA A 113 2.78 2.89 2.42
C ALA A 113 2.25 3.98 1.47
N VAL A 114 1.40 4.88 1.96
CA VAL A 114 0.91 6.03 1.19
C VAL A 114 2.02 7.02 0.86
N GLU A 115 2.93 7.29 1.80
CA GLU A 115 4.10 8.15 1.54
C GLU A 115 5.06 7.52 0.53
N LEU A 116 5.29 6.19 0.58
CA LEU A 116 6.03 5.49 -0.47
C LEU A 116 5.35 5.64 -1.83
N ALA A 117 4.02 5.49 -1.89
CA ALA A 117 3.27 5.64 -3.14
C ALA A 117 3.31 7.06 -3.71
N LYS A 118 3.39 8.10 -2.85
CA LYS A 118 3.61 9.48 -3.30
C LYS A 118 5.02 9.71 -3.84
N GLY A 119 6.02 9.07 -3.23
CA GLY A 119 7.43 9.25 -3.61
C GLY A 119 7.84 8.49 -4.86
N PHE A 120 7.23 7.32 -5.11
CA PHE A 120 7.66 6.39 -6.17
C PHE A 120 6.57 6.02 -7.18
N GLY A 121 5.29 6.22 -6.84
CA GLY A 121 4.16 5.89 -7.70
C GLY A 121 3.77 7.01 -8.67
N ALA A 122 2.68 6.79 -9.38
CA ALA A 122 2.03 7.80 -10.23
C ALA A 122 1.03 8.66 -9.42
N ASP A 123 0.45 9.68 -10.04
CA ASP A 123 -0.46 10.65 -9.40
C ASP A 123 -1.59 10.00 -8.58
N ASN A 124 -2.12 8.87 -9.05
CA ASN A 124 -3.23 8.15 -8.41
C ASN A 124 -2.78 7.03 -7.45
N SER A 125 -1.50 6.68 -7.41
CA SER A 125 -0.98 5.55 -6.62
C SER A 125 -1.24 5.72 -5.13
N SER A 126 -1.06 6.92 -4.58
CA SER A 126 -1.30 7.20 -3.16
C SER A 126 -2.75 6.93 -2.72
N LYS A 127 -3.72 7.33 -3.53
CA LYS A 127 -5.16 7.09 -3.28
C LYS A 127 -5.50 5.61 -3.41
N PHE A 128 -4.96 4.96 -4.44
CA PHE A 128 -5.14 3.53 -4.68
C PHE A 128 -4.60 2.68 -3.52
N VAL A 129 -3.34 2.87 -3.14
CA VAL A 129 -2.69 2.17 -2.02
C VAL A 129 -3.45 2.39 -0.71
N ASN A 130 -3.88 3.63 -0.43
CA ASN A 130 -4.68 3.92 0.76
C ASN A 130 -6.01 3.15 0.78
N GLY A 131 -6.70 3.08 -0.36
CA GLY A 131 -7.97 2.36 -0.50
C GLY A 131 -7.81 0.85 -0.24
N VAL A 132 -6.83 0.22 -0.89
CA VAL A 132 -6.58 -1.22 -0.77
C VAL A 132 -6.12 -1.58 0.65
N LEU A 133 -5.16 -0.85 1.23
CA LEU A 133 -4.68 -1.15 2.59
C LEU A 133 -5.73 -0.82 3.67
N GLY A 134 -6.59 0.17 3.43
CA GLY A 134 -7.75 0.43 4.29
C GLY A 134 -8.73 -0.76 4.32
N SER A 135 -8.98 -1.38 3.16
CA SER A 135 -9.81 -2.59 3.05
C SER A 135 -9.11 -3.81 3.67
N ALA A 136 -7.80 -3.98 3.44
CA ALA A 136 -6.99 -5.03 4.05
C ALA A 136 -7.06 -4.98 5.58
N ALA A 137 -6.88 -3.79 6.17
CA ALA A 137 -6.93 -3.62 7.61
C ALA A 137 -8.31 -3.97 8.21
N LYS A 138 -9.40 -3.71 7.48
CA LYS A 138 -10.75 -4.14 7.87
C LYS A 138 -10.90 -5.65 7.82
N GLN A 139 -10.45 -6.29 6.73
CA GLN A 139 -10.53 -7.75 6.58
C GLN A 139 -9.70 -8.49 7.63
N LEU A 140 -8.59 -7.91 8.07
CA LEU A 140 -7.75 -8.44 9.16
C LEU A 140 -8.31 -8.15 10.57
N GLY A 141 -9.49 -7.52 10.69
CA GLY A 141 -10.11 -7.16 11.97
C GLY A 141 -9.33 -6.09 12.77
N LYS A 142 -8.43 -5.37 12.11
CA LYS A 142 -7.50 -4.41 12.75
C LYS A 142 -8.13 -3.02 12.95
N VAL A 143 -9.29 -2.76 12.34
CA VAL A 143 -10.03 -1.49 12.45
C VAL A 143 -11.49 -1.81 12.75
N LYS A 144 -12.07 -1.17 13.77
CA LYS A 144 -13.51 -1.27 14.07
C LYS A 144 -14.30 -0.50 13.01
N GLU A 145 -15.43 -1.03 12.54
CA GLU A 145 -16.33 -0.32 11.63
C GLU A 145 -16.76 1.02 12.22
N THR A 146 -16.26 2.12 11.65
CA THR A 146 -16.94 3.40 11.78
C THR A 146 -17.99 3.45 10.67
N LYS A 147 -19.27 3.35 11.06
CA LYS A 147 -20.41 3.61 10.17
C LYS A 147 -20.19 4.97 9.50
N THR A 148 -19.74 4.96 8.26
CA THR A 148 -19.54 6.19 7.49
C THR A 148 -20.93 6.61 7.04
N LYS A 149 -21.44 7.75 7.55
CA LYS A 149 -22.69 8.35 7.06
C LYS A 149 -22.52 8.62 5.57
N GLY A 150 -23.33 7.96 4.74
CA GLY A 150 -23.34 8.17 3.29
C GLY A 150 -23.59 9.63 2.91
N PRO A 151 -23.28 10.01 1.67
CA PRO A 151 -23.39 11.40 1.22
C PRO A 151 -24.84 11.87 1.35
N LYS A 152 -25.04 13.02 2.03
CA LYS A 152 -26.34 13.71 2.07
C LYS A 152 -26.77 14.00 0.63
N GLN A 153 -27.83 13.34 0.17
CA GLN A 153 -28.57 13.79 -1.01
C GLN A 153 -28.99 15.24 -0.76
N LYS A 154 -28.59 16.14 -1.65
CA LYS A 154 -29.18 17.46 -1.75
C LYS A 154 -30.55 17.27 -2.38
N ASP A 155 -31.60 17.31 -1.58
CA ASP A 155 -32.97 17.42 -2.06
C ASP A 155 -33.10 18.70 -2.89
N ASN A 156 -33.24 18.54 -4.20
CA ASN A 156 -33.54 19.62 -5.11
C ASN A 156 -35.05 19.90 -5.01
N LYS A 157 -35.43 20.89 -4.19
CA LYS A 157 -36.82 21.36 -4.13
C LYS A 157 -37.05 22.30 -5.31
N LEU A 158 -37.68 21.79 -6.37
CA LEU A 158 -38.40 22.62 -7.32
C LEU A 158 -39.51 23.35 -6.56
N SER A 159 -39.48 24.67 -6.57
CA SER A 159 -40.59 25.52 -6.16
C SER A 159 -41.47 25.76 -7.37
N ASP A 160 -42.56 25.00 -7.48
CA ASP A 160 -43.74 25.44 -8.21
C ASP A 160 -44.45 26.50 -7.37
N THR A 161 -44.42 27.75 -7.83
CA THR A 161 -45.33 28.80 -7.36
C THR A 161 -46.36 29.04 -8.45
N ASN A 162 -47.55 28.49 -8.25
CA ASN A 162 -48.79 29.03 -8.81
C ASN A 162 -49.34 30.09 -7.84
N SER A 163 -49.55 31.31 -8.33
CA SER A 163 -50.69 32.18 -8.00
C SER A 163 -50.71 33.29 -9.06
N ASP A 164 -51.64 33.25 -10.01
CA ASP A 164 -52.94 33.94 -9.97
C ASP A 164 -52.85 35.37 -10.53
N GLY A 165 -53.63 35.62 -11.58
CA GLY A 165 -53.77 36.94 -12.19
C GLY A 165 -54.78 36.94 -13.33
N GLU A 166 -56.04 37.14 -12.97
CA GLU A 166 -57.10 37.90 -13.66
C GLU A 166 -57.13 37.92 -15.20
N THR A 167 -58.21 37.39 -15.78
CA THR A 167 -58.80 37.96 -16.99
C THR A 167 -60.28 38.22 -16.75
N ALA A 168 -60.68 39.45 -17.09
CA ALA A 168 -62.06 39.84 -17.36
C ALA A 168 -62.55 39.21 -18.68
#